data_AF-A0A517LNV7-F1
#
_entry.id   AF-A0A517LNV7-F1
#
_cell.length_a   1.000
_cell.length_b   1.000
_cell.length_c   1.000
_cell.angle_alpha   90.00
_cell.angle_beta   90.00
_cell.angle_gamma   90.00
#
_symmetry.space_group_name_H-M   'P 1'
#
loop_
_entity.id
_entity.type
_entity.pdbx_description
1 polymer ?
#
loop_
_entity_poly.entity_id
_entity_poly.type
_entity_poly.pdbx_seq_one_letter_code
_entity_poly.pdbx_strand_id
1 'polypeptide(L)'
;MAKRFEEHFQHLASPSVMYLPALPRHSVALGPLQHRRRSLDLHGDVLARRYRREPYDLDQRLTRRYYSEPPRPSSASNKPKTVDEATVAIFKHIENSKEEIWRLIRVGRRRLFEDAAQNLAAFLRDSARLFDRAFFEGTLHNHVKLILDDPKDEIAPGLGGRTKMASDGSNVVVMLPISPIKWMLARRKNEAGLDLAWAAILHQLIHAYFMVACGPQTDGKDPDGRLKHGEHFGCLMYKISDVFAKNGYPIPMGFGNSLPRPVRGHAIELTRDRINRAARKNCTLCTWDVETIKKEKIDEWYKKKCMKAVDPDIFIFDFEHDTVEEKSSSKCGDKKDWVELVLGKQSYKLDRKATNFSYVKKRFEDDTRKFDMPSWTEVETLKSFMSFLTQGRWDPDLSETQNGTKGPALLLKYSHNAETPVQNDIAMYQLGVCLDIEPVKRIAHSRLVNHQFTHESGHDIVRAIYSDPPHPPDEGLRSWARKFFERHSTPKSGQKPIDCSNWKVLQNDIVFQSGYFGSNKTMLNTDLRKAEEALDKAAEKMEKEKKESEGAHICTAYCTSANCPH
;
A
#
# COMPACT_ATOMS: atom_id res chain seq x y z
N MET A 1 -29.59 -37.36 2.34
CA MET A 1 -28.59 -37.76 1.32
C MET A 1 -27.24 -37.77 2.02
N ALA A 2 -26.69 -38.95 2.33
CA ALA A 2 -25.59 -39.11 3.27
C ALA A 2 -24.46 -39.98 2.68
N LYS A 3 -23.26 -39.85 3.26
CA LYS A 3 -22.03 -40.63 2.99
C LYS A 3 -21.50 -40.66 1.54
N ARG A 4 -20.31 -40.08 1.37
CA ARG A 4 -19.13 -40.72 0.73
C ARG A 4 -17.93 -39.77 0.80
N PHE A 5 -16.92 -40.12 1.59
CA PHE A 5 -15.49 -39.94 1.27
C PHE A 5 -14.67 -40.56 2.40
N GLU A 6 -14.19 -41.78 2.15
CA GLU A 6 -13.22 -42.48 2.99
C GLU A 6 -12.42 -43.43 2.05
N GLU A 7 -11.23 -43.84 2.49
CA GLU A 7 -10.35 -44.82 1.85
C GLU A 7 -9.61 -44.41 0.54
N HIS A 8 -8.39 -43.89 0.71
CA HIS A 8 -7.18 -44.53 0.16
C HIS A 8 -5.92 -43.89 0.78
N PHE A 9 -5.12 -44.68 1.51
CA PHE A 9 -3.64 -44.69 1.56
C PHE A 9 -3.11 -45.36 2.85
N GLN A 10 -2.74 -46.65 2.79
CA GLN A 10 -1.82 -47.30 3.73
C GLN A 10 -0.99 -48.41 3.04
N HIS A 11 0.25 -48.59 3.53
CA HIS A 11 1.28 -49.57 3.08
C HIS A 11 1.89 -49.26 1.68
N LEU A 12 3.20 -49.34 1.39
CA LEU A 12 4.42 -49.93 2.00
C LEU A 12 5.63 -48.97 1.76
N ALA A 13 6.86 -49.12 2.30
CA ALA A 13 7.41 -49.67 3.56
C ALA A 13 8.93 -49.37 3.66
N SER A 14 9.54 -49.56 4.85
CA SER A 14 11.00 -49.72 5.14
C SER A 14 12.01 -48.60 4.80
N PRO A 15 12.83 -48.13 5.78
CA PRO A 15 13.97 -47.25 5.53
C PRO A 15 15.27 -48.04 5.25
N SER A 16 15.94 -47.76 4.13
CA SER A 16 17.27 -48.30 3.83
C SER A 16 18.37 -47.60 4.64
N VAL A 17 19.08 -48.35 5.48
CA VAL A 17 20.27 -47.86 6.20
C VAL A 17 21.44 -47.77 5.21
N MET A 18 21.84 -46.56 4.82
CA MET A 18 23.10 -46.37 4.09
C MET A 18 24.29 -46.44 5.04
N TYR A 19 25.11 -47.47 4.90
CA TYR A 19 26.47 -47.50 5.45
C TYR A 19 27.37 -46.56 4.64
N LEU A 20 27.96 -45.56 5.31
CA LEU A 20 29.07 -44.78 4.76
C LEU A 20 30.39 -45.55 4.94
N PRO A 21 31.21 -45.75 3.88
CA PRO A 21 32.54 -46.34 4.03
C PRO A 21 33.50 -45.34 4.68
N ALA A 22 34.32 -45.82 5.61
CA ALA A 22 35.34 -45.01 6.27
C ALA A 22 36.48 -44.65 5.30
N LEU A 23 36.88 -43.37 5.27
CA LEU A 23 38.04 -42.91 4.51
C LEU A 23 39.35 -43.38 5.16
N PRO A 24 40.39 -43.73 4.36
CA PRO A 24 41.66 -44.20 4.90
C PRO A 24 42.44 -43.06 5.57
N ARG A 25 42.95 -43.32 6.78
CA ARG A 25 43.92 -42.44 7.45
C ARG A 25 45.29 -42.60 6.80
N HIS A 26 45.69 -41.65 5.96
CA HIS A 26 47.09 -41.54 5.53
C HIS A 26 47.97 -41.02 6.68
N SER A 27 48.61 -41.93 7.39
CA SER A 27 49.69 -41.62 8.33
C SER A 27 50.99 -41.34 7.56
N VAL A 28 51.32 -40.06 7.36
CA VAL A 28 52.63 -39.66 6.82
C VAL A 28 53.67 -39.72 7.95
N ALA A 29 54.73 -40.50 7.75
CA ALA A 29 55.86 -40.56 8.69
C ALA A 29 56.69 -39.27 8.62
N LEU A 30 56.88 -38.61 9.76
CA LEU A 30 57.80 -37.48 9.88
C LEU A 30 59.24 -37.98 10.02
N GLY A 31 60.04 -37.80 8.97
CA GLY A 31 61.49 -38.00 9.00
C GLY A 31 62.20 -36.90 9.81
N PRO A 32 63.43 -37.15 10.30
CA PRO A 32 64.15 -36.22 11.17
C PRO A 32 64.58 -34.94 10.43
N LEU A 33 64.27 -33.79 11.03
CA LEU A 33 64.63 -32.47 10.52
C LEU A 33 66.15 -32.23 10.60
N GLN A 34 66.81 -32.13 9.46
CA GLN A 34 68.20 -31.64 9.40
C GLN A 34 68.25 -30.11 9.58
N HIS A 35 69.10 -29.67 10.50
CA HIS A 35 69.41 -28.24 10.69
C HIS A 35 70.15 -27.65 9.48
N ARG A 36 69.43 -26.98 8.58
CA ARG A 36 70.04 -25.99 7.66
C ARG A 36 69.88 -24.58 8.22
N ARG A 37 70.96 -24.02 8.77
CA ARG A 37 71.07 -22.58 9.00
C ARG A 37 70.94 -21.86 7.65
N ARG A 38 69.93 -21.00 7.50
CA ARG A 38 69.87 -19.98 6.45
C ARG A 38 69.62 -18.61 7.07
N SER A 39 70.33 -17.65 6.50
CA SER A 39 70.24 -16.20 6.67
C SER A 39 68.89 -15.69 7.16
N LEU A 40 68.90 -14.86 8.21
CA LEU A 40 67.76 -14.06 8.63
C LEU A 40 67.61 -12.85 7.68
N ASP A 41 66.60 -12.90 6.80
CA ASP A 41 66.14 -11.71 6.09
C ASP A 41 65.41 -10.76 7.05
N LEU A 42 65.85 -9.50 7.11
CA LEU A 42 65.30 -8.46 7.99
C LEU A 42 63.82 -8.11 7.74
N HIS A 43 63.18 -8.66 6.70
CA HIS A 43 61.78 -8.38 6.35
C HIS A 43 60.76 -9.23 7.13
N GLY A 44 61.12 -10.43 7.60
CA GLY A 44 60.19 -11.28 8.35
C GLY A 44 59.84 -10.72 9.74
N ASP A 45 60.81 -10.08 10.39
CA ASP A 45 60.68 -9.66 11.79
C ASP A 45 59.82 -8.39 11.95
N VAL A 46 59.74 -7.54 10.91
CA VAL A 46 58.85 -6.37 10.89
C VAL A 46 57.38 -6.78 10.82
N LEU A 47 57.05 -7.83 10.04
CA LEU A 47 55.70 -8.38 9.98
C LEU A 47 55.34 -9.17 11.26
N ALA A 48 56.27 -9.97 11.80
CA ALA A 48 56.07 -10.68 13.05
C ALA A 48 55.80 -9.72 14.23
N ARG A 49 56.51 -8.58 14.32
CA ARG A 49 56.25 -7.54 15.33
C ARG A 49 54.94 -6.77 15.09
N ARG A 50 54.40 -6.75 13.87
CA ARG A 50 53.08 -6.16 13.57
C ARG A 50 51.93 -7.05 14.05
N TYR A 51 52.10 -8.38 14.01
CA TYR A 51 51.08 -9.35 14.41
C TYR A 51 51.21 -9.88 15.85
N ARG A 52 52.31 -9.60 16.57
CA ARG A 52 52.42 -9.80 18.04
C ARG A 52 51.86 -8.65 18.89
N ARG A 53 50.91 -7.86 18.36
CA ARG A 53 50.07 -7.02 19.23
C ARG A 53 48.97 -7.89 19.80
N GLU A 54 48.84 -7.90 21.13
CA GLU A 54 47.86 -8.73 21.82
C GLU A 54 46.45 -8.48 21.26
N PRO A 55 45.59 -9.53 21.16
CA PRO A 55 44.21 -9.36 20.71
C PRO A 55 43.40 -8.36 21.55
N TYR A 56 43.84 -8.08 22.79
CA TYR A 56 43.29 -7.04 23.66
C TYR A 56 43.44 -5.61 23.11
N ASP A 57 44.52 -5.27 22.40
CA ASP A 57 44.75 -3.91 21.86
C ASP A 57 43.81 -3.63 20.68
N LEU A 58 43.43 -4.65 19.89
CA LEU A 58 42.48 -4.47 18.80
C LEU A 58 41.05 -4.22 19.31
N ASP A 59 40.57 -5.00 20.28
CA ASP A 59 39.25 -4.79 20.91
C ASP A 59 39.21 -3.42 21.63
N GLN A 60 40.29 -2.98 22.30
CA GLN A 60 40.36 -1.63 22.89
C GLN A 60 40.37 -0.51 21.84
N ARG A 61 41.10 -0.63 20.72
CA ARG A 61 41.14 0.39 19.66
C ARG A 61 39.82 0.50 18.92
N LEU A 62 39.18 -0.63 18.63
CA LEU A 62 37.81 -0.67 18.11
C LEU A 62 36.89 0.03 19.11
N THR A 63 36.96 -0.32 20.40
CA THR A 63 36.18 0.35 21.45
C THR A 63 36.43 1.87 21.49
N ARG A 64 37.67 2.37 21.37
CA ARG A 64 37.91 3.82 21.31
C ARG A 64 37.27 4.47 20.07
N ARG A 65 37.44 3.88 18.88
CA ARG A 65 36.80 4.37 17.63
C ARG A 65 35.28 4.33 17.68
N TYR A 66 34.68 3.33 18.31
CA TYR A 66 33.23 3.25 18.46
C TYR A 66 32.69 4.26 19.47
N TYR A 67 33.49 4.80 20.40
CA TYR A 67 33.00 5.76 21.40
C TYR A 67 33.35 7.23 21.08
N SER A 68 34.18 7.48 20.06
CA SER A 68 34.41 8.81 19.49
C SER A 68 33.34 9.19 18.46
N GLU A 69 32.37 9.99 18.90
CA GLU A 69 31.23 10.58 18.16
C GLU A 69 30.27 9.59 17.45
N PRO A 70 28.93 9.69 17.65
CA PRO A 70 27.99 8.96 16.82
C PRO A 70 28.02 9.48 15.38
N PRO A 71 27.64 8.67 14.37
CA PRO A 71 27.42 9.16 13.01
C PRO A 71 26.44 10.34 13.05
N ARG A 72 26.73 11.40 12.28
CA ARG A 72 25.86 12.58 12.24
C ARG A 72 24.45 12.14 11.84
N PRO A 73 23.39 12.60 12.56
CA PRO A 73 22.03 12.24 12.21
C PRO A 73 21.75 12.63 10.75
N SER A 74 21.05 11.77 10.03
CA SER A 74 20.67 12.05 8.65
C SER A 74 19.84 13.33 8.58
N SER A 75 19.94 14.05 7.46
CA SER A 75 19.23 15.33 7.27
C SER A 75 17.74 15.19 7.56
N ALA A 76 17.19 16.15 8.31
CA ALA A 76 15.88 16.05 8.96
C ALA A 76 14.68 15.79 8.03
N SER A 77 14.84 15.87 6.70
CA SER A 77 13.81 15.56 5.69
C SER A 77 13.33 14.10 5.70
N ASN A 78 14.11 13.17 6.24
CA ASN A 78 13.87 11.73 6.11
C ASN A 78 13.31 11.06 7.39
N LYS A 79 12.86 11.84 8.40
CA LYS A 79 12.22 11.26 9.58
C LYS A 79 10.88 10.59 9.20
N PRO A 80 10.59 9.38 9.71
CA PRO A 80 9.28 8.73 9.51
C PRO A 80 8.12 9.63 9.92
N LYS A 81 7.12 9.78 9.06
CA LYS A 81 5.93 10.60 9.30
C LYS A 81 4.83 9.81 10.03
N THR A 82 4.88 8.48 9.95
CA THR A 82 3.89 7.57 10.55
C THR A 82 4.54 6.48 11.41
N VAL A 83 3.76 5.90 12.32
CA VAL A 83 4.19 4.79 13.18
C VAL A 83 4.49 3.54 12.34
N ASP A 84 3.72 3.31 11.27
CA ASP A 84 3.97 2.24 10.30
C ASP A 84 5.35 2.43 9.62
N GLU A 85 5.66 3.64 9.12
CA GLU A 85 6.97 3.97 8.55
C GLU A 85 8.12 3.75 9.55
N ALA A 86 7.97 4.24 10.79
CA ALA A 86 8.97 4.10 11.84
C ALA A 86 9.22 2.61 12.20
N THR A 87 8.16 1.80 12.20
CA THR A 87 8.24 0.35 12.45
C THR A 87 9.03 -0.33 11.33
N VAL A 88 8.71 -0.04 10.06
CA VAL A 88 9.42 -0.62 8.90
C VAL A 88 10.88 -0.19 8.85
N ALA A 89 11.19 1.07 9.17
CA ALA A 89 12.56 1.58 9.18
C ALA A 89 13.46 0.76 10.13
N ILE A 90 13.08 0.67 11.41
CA ILE A 90 13.85 -0.10 12.40
C ILE A 90 13.81 -1.60 12.15
N PHE A 91 12.68 -2.16 11.69
CA PHE A 91 12.62 -3.57 11.31
C PHE A 91 13.65 -3.91 10.22
N LYS A 92 13.74 -3.08 9.16
CA LYS A 92 14.71 -3.24 8.08
C LYS A 92 16.14 -3.08 8.57
N HIS A 93 16.43 -2.06 9.41
CA HIS A 93 17.74 -1.89 10.04
C HIS A 93 18.16 -3.13 10.83
N ILE A 94 17.31 -3.61 11.75
CA ILE A 94 17.61 -4.78 12.59
C ILE A 94 17.86 -6.04 11.74
N GLU A 95 17.03 -6.29 10.72
CA GLU A 95 17.19 -7.48 9.86
C GLU A 95 18.48 -7.41 9.02
N ASN A 96 18.81 -6.24 8.47
CA ASN A 96 20.00 -6.02 7.64
C ASN A 96 21.29 -6.01 8.48
N SER A 97 21.25 -5.52 9.72
CA SER A 97 22.42 -5.31 10.57
C SER A 97 22.59 -6.34 11.69
N LYS A 98 21.74 -7.37 11.79
CA LYS A 98 21.67 -8.34 12.91
C LYS A 98 23.01 -8.88 13.43
N GLU A 99 23.97 -9.22 12.56
CA GLU A 99 25.27 -9.75 12.97
C GLU A 99 26.19 -8.67 13.56
N GLU A 100 26.13 -7.45 13.01
CA GLU A 100 26.86 -6.28 13.52
C GLU A 100 26.26 -5.79 14.84
N ILE A 101 24.93 -5.74 14.93
CA ILE A 101 24.19 -5.50 16.17
C ILE A 101 24.63 -6.50 17.23
N TRP A 102 24.61 -7.81 16.94
CA TRP A 102 25.05 -8.82 17.90
C TRP A 102 26.52 -8.65 18.29
N ARG A 103 27.41 -8.32 17.35
CA ARG A 103 28.82 -8.05 17.65
C ARG A 103 28.97 -6.90 18.65
N LEU A 104 28.24 -5.80 18.47
CA LEU A 104 28.20 -4.66 19.39
C LEU A 104 27.64 -5.08 20.77
N ILE A 105 26.50 -5.79 20.80
CA ILE A 105 25.88 -6.28 22.03
C ILE A 105 26.81 -7.21 22.80
N ARG A 106 27.49 -8.16 22.13
CA ARG A 106 28.43 -9.11 22.75
C ARG A 106 29.65 -8.41 23.37
N VAL A 107 30.21 -7.41 22.69
CA VAL A 107 31.32 -6.60 23.23
C VAL A 107 30.84 -5.78 24.42
N GLY A 108 29.69 -5.12 24.30
CA GLY A 108 29.06 -4.35 25.36
C GLY A 108 28.72 -5.19 26.59
N ARG A 109 28.18 -6.41 26.40
CA ARG A 109 27.82 -7.35 27.47
C ARG A 109 29.02 -7.64 28.36
N ARG A 110 30.13 -8.11 27.77
CA ARG A 110 31.34 -8.48 28.52
C ARG A 110 31.83 -7.33 29.39
N ARG A 111 32.03 -6.16 28.79
CA ARG A 111 32.52 -4.96 29.50
C ARG A 111 31.54 -4.47 30.56
N LEU A 112 30.28 -4.24 30.19
CA LEU A 112 29.30 -3.60 31.07
C LEU A 112 28.90 -4.51 32.24
N PHE A 113 28.94 -5.84 32.08
CA PHE A 113 28.58 -6.78 33.16
C PHE A 113 29.62 -6.80 34.28
N GLU A 114 30.90 -6.56 33.97
CA GLU A 114 31.98 -6.40 34.96
C GLU A 114 31.77 -5.12 35.79
N ASP A 115 31.48 -3.99 35.12
CA ASP A 115 31.25 -2.68 35.75
C ASP A 115 29.93 -2.61 36.57
N ALA A 116 28.92 -3.42 36.22
CA ALA A 116 27.58 -3.32 36.78
C ALA A 116 27.49 -3.58 38.29
N ALA A 117 28.39 -4.40 38.84
CA ALA A 117 28.46 -4.67 40.28
C ALA A 117 28.85 -3.41 41.09
N GLN A 118 29.60 -2.49 40.47
CA GLN A 118 30.07 -1.27 41.12
C GLN A 118 29.11 -0.10 40.93
N ASN A 119 28.51 0.05 39.73
CA ASN A 119 27.66 1.19 39.42
C ASN A 119 26.52 0.86 38.44
N LEU A 120 25.40 0.36 38.96
CA LEU A 120 24.16 0.11 38.21
C LEU A 120 23.67 1.33 37.41
N ALA A 121 23.87 2.55 37.91
CA ALA A 121 23.41 3.75 37.24
C ALA A 121 24.25 4.10 36.00
N ALA A 122 25.56 3.86 36.05
CA ALA A 122 26.43 3.94 34.87
C ALA A 122 26.07 2.84 33.86
N PHE A 123 25.96 1.59 34.33
CA PHE A 123 25.56 0.43 33.52
C PHE A 123 24.29 0.68 32.70
N LEU A 124 23.22 1.19 33.32
CA LEU A 124 21.96 1.48 32.60
C LEU A 124 22.12 2.60 31.55
N ARG A 125 22.85 3.68 31.86
CA ARG A 125 23.10 4.77 30.90
C ARG A 125 23.93 4.33 29.70
N ASP A 126 24.98 3.53 29.92
CA ASP A 126 25.84 3.05 28.84
C ASP A 126 25.18 1.91 28.05
N SER A 127 24.33 1.10 28.69
CA SER A 127 23.44 0.16 27.99
C SER A 127 22.45 0.90 27.08
N ALA A 128 21.86 2.02 27.53
CA ALA A 128 20.97 2.82 26.67
C ALA A 128 21.68 3.36 25.42
N ARG A 129 22.91 3.88 25.58
CA ARG A 129 23.74 4.37 24.47
C ARG A 129 24.13 3.24 23.50
N LEU A 130 24.44 2.06 24.03
CA LEU A 130 24.72 0.86 23.24
C LEU A 130 23.50 0.45 22.42
N PHE A 131 22.31 0.40 23.04
CA PHE A 131 21.07 -0.01 22.39
C PHE A 131 20.56 1.01 21.38
N ASP A 132 20.66 2.31 21.68
CA ASP A 132 20.37 3.40 20.73
C ASP A 132 21.17 3.23 19.44
N ARG A 133 22.50 3.04 19.56
CA ARG A 133 23.36 2.80 18.41
C ARG A 133 23.05 1.49 17.68
N ALA A 134 22.86 0.41 18.42
CA ALA A 134 22.72 -0.92 17.84
C ALA A 134 21.34 -1.10 17.17
N PHE A 135 20.26 -0.81 17.88
CA PHE A 135 18.89 -1.10 17.43
C PHE A 135 18.16 0.12 16.83
N PHE A 136 18.55 1.35 17.16
CA PHE A 136 17.82 2.56 16.80
C PHE A 136 18.63 3.57 15.96
N GLU A 137 19.77 3.15 15.40
CA GLU A 137 20.66 3.95 14.53
C GLU A 137 21.15 5.29 15.14
N GLY A 138 21.13 5.43 16.47
CA GLY A 138 21.43 6.71 17.13
C GLY A 138 20.26 7.72 17.12
N THR A 139 19.05 7.30 16.73
CA THR A 139 17.86 8.16 16.67
C THR A 139 17.50 8.73 18.05
N LEU A 140 17.82 8.03 19.14
CA LEU A 140 17.53 8.46 20.51
C LEU A 140 18.61 9.41 21.08
N HIS A 141 19.75 9.53 20.40
CA HIS A 141 20.87 10.34 20.83
C HIS A 141 20.47 11.82 20.96
N ASN A 142 20.80 12.44 22.10
CA ASN A 142 20.42 13.80 22.49
C ASN A 142 18.90 14.09 22.54
N HIS A 143 18.05 13.09 22.29
CA HIS A 143 16.60 13.19 22.38
C HIS A 143 16.03 12.41 23.57
N VAL A 144 16.75 11.43 24.12
CA VAL A 144 16.31 10.64 25.28
C VAL A 144 17.13 10.94 26.53
N LYS A 145 16.44 11.36 27.59
CA LYS A 145 17.00 11.53 28.94
C LYS A 145 16.58 10.36 29.83
N LEU A 146 17.56 9.55 30.25
CA LEU A 146 17.35 8.46 31.19
C LEU A 146 17.39 8.99 32.65
N ILE A 147 16.28 8.83 33.36
CA ILE A 147 16.15 9.10 34.79
C ILE A 147 16.00 7.76 35.51
N LEU A 148 16.82 7.53 36.53
CA LEU A 148 16.87 6.25 37.24
C LEU A 148 16.27 6.34 38.65
N ASP A 149 16.19 7.54 39.19
CA ASP A 149 15.58 7.82 40.48
C ASP A 149 15.04 9.26 40.39
N ASP A 150 13.72 9.43 40.50
CA ASP A 150 13.07 10.75 40.57
C ASP A 150 12.23 10.80 41.84
N PRO A 151 12.70 11.48 42.90
CA PRO A 151 11.97 11.56 44.16
C PRO A 151 10.68 12.38 44.08
N LYS A 152 10.39 13.03 42.94
CA LYS A 152 9.16 13.82 42.73
C LYS A 152 8.11 13.12 41.87
N ASP A 153 8.49 12.06 41.17
CA ASP A 153 7.67 11.41 40.13
C ASP A 153 7.82 9.88 40.27
N GLU A 154 7.58 9.37 41.49
CA GLU A 154 7.75 7.96 41.86
C GLU A 154 7.04 7.02 40.89
N ILE A 155 7.80 6.04 40.36
CA ILE A 155 7.24 4.96 39.56
C ILE A 155 6.48 4.02 40.51
N ALA A 156 5.15 4.04 40.43
CA ALA A 156 4.29 3.26 41.31
C ALA A 156 4.66 1.75 41.33
N PRO A 157 4.60 1.09 42.50
CA PRO A 157 4.97 -0.32 42.63
C PRO A 157 4.27 -1.23 41.63
N GLY A 158 5.05 -2.04 40.90
CA GLY A 158 4.57 -2.96 39.86
C GLY A 158 4.67 -2.43 38.43
N LEU A 159 4.98 -1.15 38.22
CA LEU A 159 5.33 -0.61 36.90
C LEU A 159 6.79 -0.95 36.55
N GLY A 160 7.03 -1.32 35.28
CA GLY A 160 8.37 -1.62 34.74
C GLY A 160 9.18 -0.41 34.31
N GLY A 161 8.53 0.75 34.26
CA GLY A 161 9.09 1.99 33.76
C GLY A 161 8.00 2.89 33.21
N ARG A 162 8.41 4.11 32.88
CA ARG A 162 7.57 5.16 32.32
C ARG A 162 8.36 5.89 31.26
N THR A 163 7.78 6.04 30.07
CA THR A 163 8.36 6.89 29.02
C THR A 163 7.42 8.05 28.76
N LYS A 164 7.89 9.30 28.86
CA LYS A 164 7.06 10.51 28.65
C LYS A 164 7.78 11.54 27.80
N MET A 165 7.05 12.25 26.95
CA MET A 165 7.56 13.49 26.36
C MET A 165 7.75 14.53 27.47
N ALA A 166 8.82 15.33 27.38
CA ALA A 166 9.02 16.50 28.22
C ALA A 166 7.95 17.57 27.90
N SER A 167 7.69 18.47 28.85
CA SER A 167 6.63 19.49 28.75
C SER A 167 6.86 20.51 27.63
N ASP A 168 8.10 20.66 27.17
CA ASP A 168 8.51 21.52 26.07
C ASP A 168 8.51 20.79 24.70
N GLY A 169 8.22 19.48 24.67
CA GLY A 169 8.29 18.65 23.47
C GLY A 169 9.70 18.40 22.93
N SER A 170 10.76 18.88 23.59
CA SER A 170 12.13 18.84 23.05
C SER A 170 12.82 17.48 23.22
N ASN A 171 12.42 16.75 24.25
CA ASN A 171 13.06 15.54 24.72
C ASN A 171 12.04 14.50 25.19
N VAL A 172 12.44 13.24 25.15
CA VAL A 172 11.74 12.11 25.77
C VAL A 172 12.46 11.70 27.04
N VAL A 173 11.71 11.57 28.13
CA VAL A 173 12.19 11.13 29.43
C VAL A 173 11.83 9.67 29.61
N VAL A 174 12.85 8.81 29.74
CA VAL A 174 12.71 7.40 30.13
C VAL A 174 13.00 7.29 31.62
N MET A 175 12.07 6.72 32.38
CA MET A 175 12.18 6.51 33.82
C MET A 175 12.17 5.01 34.13
N LEU A 176 13.18 4.53 34.84
CA LEU A 176 13.30 3.12 35.25
C LEU A 176 13.21 2.95 36.77
N PRO A 177 12.55 1.90 37.29
CA PRO A 177 12.43 1.65 38.72
C PRO A 177 13.71 1.02 39.26
N ILE A 178 14.71 1.84 39.62
CA ILE A 178 16.04 1.35 40.02
C ILE A 178 16.01 0.44 41.26
N SER A 179 15.12 0.69 42.22
CA SER A 179 15.03 -0.09 43.47
C SER A 179 14.64 -1.56 43.21
N PRO A 180 13.54 -1.87 42.46
CA PRO A 180 13.29 -3.22 41.95
C PRO A 180 14.45 -3.83 41.15
N ILE A 181 15.11 -3.07 40.27
CA ILE A 181 16.24 -3.57 39.46
C ILE A 181 17.42 -3.99 40.36
N LYS A 182 17.81 -3.13 41.30
CA LYS A 182 18.87 -3.38 42.29
C LYS A 182 18.54 -4.59 43.18
N TRP A 183 17.29 -4.73 43.59
CA TRP A 183 16.83 -5.87 44.39
C TRP A 183 16.91 -7.20 43.63
N MET A 184 16.59 -7.22 42.33
CA MET A 184 16.75 -8.42 41.50
C MET A 184 18.22 -8.82 41.35
N LEU A 185 19.09 -7.85 41.09
CA LEU A 185 20.53 -8.07 40.92
C LEU A 185 21.16 -8.67 42.17
N ALA A 186 20.72 -8.25 43.35
CA ALA A 186 21.16 -8.81 44.62
C ALA A 186 20.62 -10.24 44.93
N ARG A 187 19.64 -10.74 44.16
CA ARG A 187 18.95 -12.03 44.43
C ARG A 187 19.11 -13.09 43.35
N ARG A 188 19.54 -12.74 42.13
CA ARG A 188 19.80 -13.69 41.04
C ARG A 188 21.29 -13.85 40.82
N LYS A 189 21.70 -14.91 40.10
CA LYS A 189 23.05 -14.95 39.49
C LYS A 189 23.21 -13.68 38.65
N ASN A 190 24.31 -12.95 38.82
CA ASN A 190 24.50 -11.58 38.31
C ASN A 190 24.01 -11.40 36.86
N GLU A 191 24.41 -12.28 35.94
CA GLU A 191 24.04 -12.21 34.53
C GLU A 191 22.52 -12.20 34.29
N ALA A 192 21.76 -13.10 34.92
CA ALA A 192 20.32 -13.19 34.75
C ALA A 192 19.57 -11.98 35.35
N GLY A 193 20.15 -11.31 36.34
CA GLY A 193 19.64 -10.03 36.84
C GLY A 193 19.93 -8.87 35.87
N LEU A 194 21.10 -8.89 35.23
CA LEU A 194 21.50 -7.89 34.22
C LEU A 194 20.70 -8.05 32.92
N ASP A 195 20.36 -9.27 32.52
CA ASP A 195 19.47 -9.55 31.39
C ASP A 195 18.05 -8.98 31.60
N LEU A 196 17.53 -9.03 32.82
CA LEU A 196 16.25 -8.40 33.17
C LEU A 196 16.37 -6.86 33.16
N ALA A 197 17.49 -6.30 33.60
CA ALA A 197 17.75 -4.87 33.52
C ALA A 197 17.86 -4.39 32.05
N TRP A 198 18.50 -5.19 31.19
CA TRP A 198 18.58 -4.97 29.74
C TRP A 198 17.21 -5.07 29.06
N ALA A 199 16.40 -6.08 29.39
CA ALA A 199 15.02 -6.19 28.90
C ALA A 199 14.17 -4.96 29.30
N ALA A 200 14.24 -4.53 30.56
CA ALA A 200 13.48 -3.39 31.06
C ALA A 200 13.86 -2.06 30.37
N ILE A 201 15.15 -1.83 30.10
CA ILE A 201 15.56 -0.61 29.39
C ILE A 201 15.24 -0.66 27.90
N LEU A 202 15.45 -1.80 27.22
CA LEU A 202 15.05 -1.98 25.80
C LEU A 202 13.55 -1.73 25.61
N HIS A 203 12.71 -2.22 26.52
CA HIS A 203 11.27 -1.97 26.53
C HIS A 203 10.95 -0.47 26.48
N GLN A 204 11.56 0.33 27.36
CA GLN A 204 11.31 1.78 27.37
C GLN A 204 11.92 2.49 26.15
N LEU A 205 13.06 2.02 25.63
CA LEU A 205 13.67 2.60 24.43
C LEU A 205 12.83 2.36 23.17
N ILE A 206 12.05 1.27 23.06
CA ILE A 206 11.06 1.09 21.98
C ILE A 206 9.98 2.18 22.05
N HIS A 207 9.43 2.48 23.23
CA HIS A 207 8.48 3.58 23.39
C HIS A 207 9.11 4.94 23.08
N ALA A 208 10.35 5.16 23.53
CA ALA A 208 11.06 6.39 23.26
C ALA A 208 11.35 6.57 21.76
N TYR A 209 11.67 5.50 21.04
CA TYR A 209 11.83 5.52 19.60
C TYR A 209 10.58 6.01 18.88
N PHE A 210 9.40 5.47 19.18
CA PHE A 210 8.17 5.93 18.55
C PHE A 210 7.84 7.40 18.88
N MET A 211 8.18 7.89 20.07
CA MET A 211 8.05 9.31 20.41
C MET A 211 9.02 10.21 19.64
N VAL A 212 10.30 9.82 19.51
CA VAL A 212 11.33 10.63 18.84
C VAL A 212 11.19 10.59 17.31
N ALA A 213 10.88 9.43 16.75
CA ALA A 213 10.75 9.24 15.30
C ALA A 213 9.49 9.92 14.76
N CYS A 214 8.33 9.73 15.42
CA CYS A 214 7.03 10.22 14.94
C CYS A 214 6.59 11.56 15.57
N GLY A 215 7.40 12.15 16.45
CA GLY A 215 7.11 13.39 17.17
C GLY A 215 6.03 13.29 18.27
N PRO A 216 5.64 14.43 18.87
CA PRO A 216 4.52 14.49 19.80
C PRO A 216 3.18 14.27 19.08
N GLN A 217 2.22 13.62 19.75
CA GLN A 217 0.83 13.55 19.27
C GLN A 217 0.18 14.94 19.35
N THR A 218 -0.41 15.40 18.23
CA THR A 218 -1.14 16.67 18.15
C THR A 218 -2.44 16.62 18.92
N ASP A 219 -2.81 17.71 19.59
CA ASP A 219 -4.12 17.83 20.24
C ASP A 219 -5.29 17.67 19.27
N GLY A 220 -6.43 17.19 19.78
CA GLY A 220 -7.66 16.92 19.01
C GLY A 220 -7.69 15.59 18.24
N LYS A 221 -6.57 14.87 18.11
CA LYS A 221 -6.54 13.53 17.50
C LYS A 221 -6.59 12.41 18.54
N ASP A 222 -7.24 11.30 18.18
CA ASP A 222 -7.20 10.08 18.98
C ASP A 222 -5.77 9.57 19.16
N PRO A 223 -5.45 8.92 20.31
CA PRO A 223 -4.14 8.32 20.52
C PRO A 223 -3.89 7.19 19.50
N ASP A 224 -3.02 7.47 18.52
CA ASP A 224 -2.68 6.62 17.36
C ASP A 224 -2.00 5.27 17.68
N GLY A 225 -2.03 4.84 18.94
CA GLY A 225 -1.52 3.55 19.38
C GLY A 225 0.00 3.45 19.51
N ARG A 226 0.80 4.45 19.08
CA ARG A 226 2.28 4.41 19.11
C ARG A 226 2.90 4.14 20.49
N LEU A 227 2.12 4.37 21.54
CA LEU A 227 2.48 4.23 22.95
C LEU A 227 1.85 3.00 23.63
N LYS A 228 0.98 2.27 22.94
CA LYS A 228 0.37 1.04 23.43
C LYS A 228 1.33 -0.12 23.17
N HIS A 229 1.23 -1.16 23.99
CA HIS A 229 1.88 -2.45 23.76
C HIS A 229 1.14 -3.25 22.69
N GLY A 230 0.90 -2.63 21.53
CA GLY A 230 0.22 -3.24 20.38
C GLY A 230 1.19 -3.90 19.40
N GLU A 231 0.72 -4.11 18.19
CA GLU A 231 1.46 -4.82 17.14
C GLU A 231 2.77 -4.12 16.76
N HIS A 232 2.79 -2.78 16.69
CA HIS A 232 4.02 -1.99 16.46
C HIS A 232 5.12 -2.27 17.49
N PHE A 233 4.75 -2.27 18.79
CA PHE A 233 5.67 -2.57 19.88
C PHE A 233 6.14 -4.02 19.81
N GLY A 234 5.21 -4.97 19.67
CA GLY A 234 5.52 -6.39 19.59
C GLY A 234 6.40 -6.76 18.40
N CYS A 235 6.26 -6.06 17.27
CA CYS A 235 7.09 -6.25 16.07
C CYS A 235 8.57 -5.94 16.36
N LEU A 236 8.87 -4.77 16.93
CA LEU A 236 10.24 -4.42 17.30
C LEU A 236 10.75 -5.27 18.48
N MET A 237 9.90 -5.55 19.46
CA MET A 237 10.22 -6.41 20.60
C MET A 237 10.66 -7.82 20.15
N TYR A 238 9.89 -8.50 19.30
CA TYR A 238 10.26 -9.82 18.80
C TYR A 238 11.53 -9.78 17.94
N LYS A 239 11.72 -8.75 17.11
CA LYS A 239 12.94 -8.61 16.30
C LYS A 239 14.20 -8.39 17.14
N ILE A 240 14.10 -7.61 18.21
CA ILE A 240 15.19 -7.47 19.19
C ILE A 240 15.45 -8.81 19.88
N SER A 241 14.41 -9.47 20.41
CA SER A 241 14.52 -10.79 21.05
C SER A 241 15.14 -11.86 20.15
N ASP A 242 14.83 -11.88 18.85
CA ASP A 242 15.40 -12.82 17.87
C ASP A 242 16.94 -12.68 17.76
N VAL A 243 17.47 -11.45 17.79
CA VAL A 243 18.94 -11.20 17.74
C VAL A 243 19.64 -11.81 18.96
N PHE A 244 19.02 -11.69 20.14
CA PHE A 244 19.51 -12.27 21.38
C PHE A 244 19.39 -13.81 21.40
N ALA A 245 18.23 -14.33 21.02
CA ALA A 245 17.92 -15.76 21.05
C ALA A 245 18.76 -16.57 20.04
N LYS A 246 18.93 -16.08 18.81
CA LYS A 246 19.74 -16.73 17.76
C LYS A 246 21.18 -17.02 18.22
N ASN A 247 21.70 -16.19 19.12
CA ASN A 247 23.07 -16.26 19.60
C ASN A 247 23.22 -16.98 20.96
N GLY A 248 22.16 -17.63 21.46
CA GLY A 248 22.20 -18.41 22.71
C GLY A 248 22.05 -17.59 24.00
N TYR A 249 21.72 -16.30 23.90
CA TYR A 249 21.53 -15.40 25.05
C TYR A 249 20.13 -14.77 25.05
N PRO A 250 19.04 -15.55 25.10
CA PRO A 250 17.68 -15.01 25.07
C PRO A 250 17.41 -14.12 26.28
N ILE A 251 17.15 -12.83 26.03
CA ILE A 251 16.71 -11.91 27.09
C ILE A 251 15.21 -12.07 27.34
N PRO A 252 14.75 -11.92 28.59
CA PRO A 252 13.34 -12.09 28.96
C PRO A 252 12.51 -10.85 28.60
N MET A 253 12.47 -10.46 27.33
CA MET A 253 11.59 -9.38 26.83
C MET A 253 10.19 -9.92 26.54
N GLY A 254 9.16 -9.15 26.91
CA GLY A 254 7.76 -9.47 26.67
C GLY A 254 6.91 -8.21 26.55
N PHE A 255 5.62 -8.40 26.27
CA PHE A 255 4.64 -7.31 26.19
C PHE A 255 4.46 -6.59 27.52
N GLY A 256 4.51 -7.34 28.62
CA GLY A 256 4.54 -6.82 29.97
C GLY A 256 5.97 -6.64 30.48
N ASN A 257 6.09 -5.77 31.47
CA ASN A 257 7.26 -5.62 32.33
C ASN A 257 7.75 -6.96 32.92
N SER A 258 9.02 -7.30 32.71
CA SER A 258 9.66 -8.52 33.21
C SER A 258 10.10 -8.48 34.68
N LEU A 259 9.97 -7.34 35.37
CA LEU A 259 10.31 -7.22 36.80
C LEU A 259 9.31 -8.03 37.67
N PRO A 260 9.78 -8.66 38.75
CA PRO A 260 8.94 -9.50 39.61
C PRO A 260 7.81 -8.70 40.27
N ARG A 261 6.61 -9.28 40.24
CA ARG A 261 5.40 -8.71 40.83
C ARG A 261 5.59 -8.52 42.35
N PRO A 262 5.31 -7.32 42.91
CA PRO A 262 5.32 -7.13 44.35
C PRO A 262 4.20 -7.96 45.01
N VAL A 263 4.55 -8.73 46.05
CA VAL A 263 3.72 -9.82 46.61
C VAL A 263 2.53 -9.31 47.49
N ARG A 264 2.26 -7.99 47.55
CA ARG A 264 1.17 -7.44 48.38
C ARG A 264 -0.13 -7.32 47.58
N GLY A 265 -1.02 -8.31 47.78
CA GLY A 265 -2.22 -8.55 46.96
C GLY A 265 -3.32 -7.47 46.95
N HIS A 266 -3.39 -6.55 47.91
CA HIS A 266 -4.47 -5.55 47.99
C HIS A 266 -4.13 -4.16 47.43
N ALA A 267 -2.87 -3.88 47.08
CA ALA A 267 -2.50 -2.58 46.52
C ALA A 267 -2.85 -2.46 45.02
N ILE A 268 -3.07 -3.57 44.32
CA ILE A 268 -2.91 -3.66 42.85
C ILE A 268 -4.13 -3.13 42.07
N GLU A 269 -5.36 -3.37 42.55
CA GLU A 269 -6.58 -2.93 41.85
C GLU A 269 -6.72 -1.40 41.84
N LEU A 270 -6.46 -0.76 42.98
CA LEU A 270 -6.39 0.70 43.10
C LEU A 270 -5.32 1.32 42.18
N THR A 271 -4.26 0.59 41.84
CA THR A 271 -3.25 1.05 40.88
C THR A 271 -3.78 0.99 39.45
N ARG A 272 -4.57 -0.03 39.05
CA ARG A 272 -5.07 -0.17 37.67
C ARG A 272 -5.90 1.04 37.25
N ASP A 273 -6.85 1.47 38.10
CA ASP A 273 -7.67 2.65 37.82
C ASP A 273 -6.89 3.96 37.89
N ARG A 274 -5.81 4.03 38.69
CA ARG A 274 -4.91 5.19 38.71
C ARG A 274 -4.04 5.24 37.47
N ILE A 275 -3.54 4.11 36.98
CA ILE A 275 -2.76 3.99 35.73
C ILE A 275 -3.63 4.39 34.53
N ASN A 276 -4.87 3.88 34.46
CA ASN A 276 -5.82 4.23 33.41
C ASN A 276 -6.18 5.73 33.43
N ARG A 277 -6.40 6.30 34.62
CA ARG A 277 -6.61 7.77 34.79
C ARG A 277 -5.34 8.60 34.57
N ALA A 278 -4.15 8.01 34.69
CA ALA A 278 -2.85 8.64 34.47
C ALA A 278 -2.27 8.39 33.06
N ALA A 279 -3.06 7.79 32.15
CA ALA A 279 -2.75 7.67 30.72
C ALA A 279 -2.81 9.04 30.02
N ARG A 280 -1.87 9.92 30.38
CA ARG A 280 -1.69 11.24 29.79
C ARG A 280 -1.22 11.09 28.34
N LYS A 281 -1.66 12.00 27.47
CA LYS A 281 -1.10 12.16 26.12
C LYS A 281 0.43 12.20 26.20
N ASN A 282 1.09 11.57 25.23
CA ASN A 282 2.56 11.50 25.17
C ASN A 282 3.24 10.85 26.40
N CYS A 283 2.57 9.92 27.10
CA CYS A 283 3.14 9.16 28.23
C CYS A 283 2.76 7.67 28.14
N THR A 284 3.72 6.78 28.45
CA THR A 284 3.51 5.34 28.62
C THR A 284 3.71 4.95 30.08
N LEU A 285 2.95 3.96 30.56
CA LEU A 285 3.16 3.31 31.85
C LEU A 285 3.16 1.80 31.57
N CYS A 286 4.30 1.15 31.75
CA CYS A 286 4.45 -0.25 31.38
C CYS A 286 4.07 -1.15 32.56
N THR A 287 2.90 -1.78 32.49
CA THR A 287 2.45 -2.75 33.49
C THR A 287 3.04 -4.13 33.21
N TRP A 288 2.88 -5.06 34.15
CA TRP A 288 3.35 -6.45 34.06
C TRP A 288 2.30 -7.38 33.42
N ASP A 289 1.03 -6.96 33.39
CA ASP A 289 -0.14 -7.74 33.00
C ASP A 289 -0.67 -7.39 31.60
N VAL A 290 0.25 -7.21 30.65
CA VAL A 290 -0.09 -6.91 29.25
C VAL A 290 -0.33 -8.21 28.48
N GLU A 291 -1.46 -8.29 27.78
CA GLU A 291 -1.79 -9.42 26.90
C GLU A 291 -0.72 -9.60 25.81
N THR A 292 -0.26 -10.83 25.61
CA THR A 292 0.78 -11.15 24.62
C THR A 292 0.14 -11.46 23.27
N ILE A 293 0.49 -10.67 22.25
CA ILE A 293 0.10 -10.94 20.86
C ILE A 293 1.08 -11.96 20.26
N LYS A 294 0.57 -13.09 19.75
CA LYS A 294 1.39 -14.14 19.11
C LYS A 294 2.23 -13.58 17.94
N LYS A 295 3.48 -14.04 17.82
CA LYS A 295 4.45 -13.56 16.83
C LYS A 295 3.93 -13.68 15.39
N GLU A 296 3.27 -14.80 15.07
CA GLU A 296 2.75 -15.08 13.72
C GLU A 296 1.71 -14.04 13.29
N LYS A 297 0.83 -13.62 14.22
CA LYS A 297 -0.17 -12.57 14.00
C LYS A 297 0.48 -11.21 13.75
N ILE A 298 1.62 -10.93 14.40
CA ILE A 298 2.37 -9.68 14.20
C ILE A 298 3.11 -9.70 12.88
N ASP A 299 3.72 -10.83 12.50
CA ASP A 299 4.40 -10.97 11.21
C ASP A 299 3.39 -10.86 10.04
N GLU A 300 2.18 -11.41 10.17
CA GLU A 300 1.08 -11.20 9.22
C GLU A 300 0.65 -9.73 9.15
N TRP A 301 0.35 -9.13 10.31
CA TRP A 301 -0.06 -7.72 10.41
C TRP A 301 1.00 -6.77 9.85
N TYR A 302 2.28 -7.01 10.12
CA TYR A 302 3.40 -6.20 9.65
C TYR A 302 3.49 -6.25 8.13
N LYS A 303 3.37 -7.45 7.54
CA LYS A 303 3.34 -7.61 6.08
C LYS A 303 2.13 -6.93 5.44
N LYS A 304 0.94 -7.07 6.05
CA LYS A 304 -0.34 -6.57 5.49
C LYS A 304 -0.55 -5.06 5.66
N LYS A 305 -0.03 -4.47 6.74
CA LYS A 305 -0.25 -3.06 7.10
C LYS A 305 1.03 -2.23 6.95
N CYS A 306 2.04 -2.52 7.77
CA CYS A 306 3.27 -1.72 7.83
C CYS A 306 4.03 -1.72 6.49
N MET A 307 4.27 -2.88 5.87
CA MET A 307 4.99 -2.91 4.59
C MET A 307 4.21 -2.20 3.48
N LYS A 308 2.90 -2.45 3.35
CA LYS A 308 2.04 -1.79 2.36
C LYS A 308 1.88 -0.28 2.57
N ALA A 309 2.09 0.24 3.78
CA ALA A 309 2.09 1.69 4.02
C ALA A 309 3.35 2.39 3.48
N VAL A 310 4.51 1.72 3.55
CA VAL A 310 5.82 2.28 3.13
C VAL A 310 6.15 1.98 1.67
N ASP A 311 5.77 0.79 1.24
CA ASP A 311 6.02 0.23 -0.08
C ASP A 311 4.70 -0.31 -0.64
N PRO A 312 3.74 0.58 -0.96
CA PRO A 312 2.41 0.19 -1.42
C PRO A 312 2.48 -0.59 -2.73
N ASP A 313 1.48 -1.42 -2.94
CA ASP A 313 1.32 -2.16 -4.18
C ASP A 313 0.81 -1.21 -5.27
N ILE A 314 1.42 -1.35 -6.44
CA ILE A 314 1.23 -0.53 -7.62
C ILE A 314 0.86 -1.47 -8.75
N PHE A 315 -0.26 -1.17 -9.39
CA PHE A 315 -0.81 -1.95 -10.48
C PHE A 315 -0.24 -1.42 -11.80
N ILE A 316 0.21 -2.31 -12.68
CA ILE A 316 0.76 -1.96 -13.99
C ILE A 316 -0.11 -2.67 -15.04
N PHE A 317 -0.72 -1.90 -15.94
CA PHE A 317 -1.42 -2.47 -17.08
C PHE A 317 -0.42 -2.93 -18.14
N ASP A 318 -0.54 -4.19 -18.55
CA ASP A 318 0.04 -4.71 -19.78
C ASP A 318 -1.04 -4.68 -20.86
N PHE A 319 -0.93 -3.70 -21.78
CA PHE A 319 -1.86 -3.52 -22.89
C PHE A 319 -1.67 -4.51 -24.03
N GLU A 320 -0.55 -5.25 -24.08
CA GLU A 320 -0.30 -6.25 -25.14
C GLU A 320 -1.01 -7.58 -24.82
N HIS A 321 -1.06 -7.94 -23.53
CA HIS A 321 -1.66 -9.19 -23.06
C HIS A 321 -3.03 -9.01 -22.38
N ASP A 322 -3.50 -7.76 -22.23
CA ASP A 322 -4.64 -7.34 -21.40
C ASP A 322 -4.61 -7.94 -19.98
N THR A 323 -3.52 -7.64 -19.25
CA THR A 323 -3.37 -8.09 -17.85
C THR A 323 -2.94 -6.95 -16.93
N VAL A 324 -3.08 -7.18 -15.61
CA VAL A 324 -2.65 -6.23 -14.57
C VAL A 324 -1.66 -6.92 -13.65
N GLU A 325 -0.44 -6.38 -13.58
CA GLU A 325 0.61 -6.88 -12.71
C GLU A 325 0.68 -6.07 -11.40
N GLU A 326 0.68 -6.74 -10.25
CA GLU A 326 0.85 -6.11 -8.93
C GLU A 326 2.33 -6.12 -8.52
N LYS A 327 2.95 -4.93 -8.38
CA LYS A 327 4.33 -4.76 -7.91
C LYS A 327 4.41 -3.80 -6.73
N SER A 328 5.27 -4.06 -5.76
CA SER A 328 5.58 -3.07 -4.73
C SER A 328 6.26 -1.83 -5.34
N SER A 329 5.96 -0.64 -4.83
CA SER A 329 6.49 0.65 -5.33
C SER A 329 8.01 0.68 -5.53
N SER A 330 8.77 0.02 -4.66
CA SER A 330 10.23 -0.14 -4.73
C SER A 330 10.74 -0.94 -5.94
N LYS A 331 9.89 -1.78 -6.54
CA LYS A 331 10.19 -2.58 -7.74
C LYS A 331 9.75 -1.93 -9.05
N CYS A 332 9.12 -0.75 -8.99
CA CYS A 332 8.51 -0.10 -10.16
C CYS A 332 9.47 0.81 -10.97
N GLY A 333 10.74 0.95 -10.54
CA GLY A 333 11.74 1.85 -11.10
C GLY A 333 11.89 3.17 -10.31
N ASP A 334 12.75 4.09 -10.77
CA ASP A 334 12.92 5.40 -10.13
C ASP A 334 11.57 6.16 -10.14
N LYS A 335 11.17 6.66 -8.97
CA LYS A 335 9.91 7.40 -8.77
C LYS A 335 9.79 8.67 -9.61
N LYS A 336 10.89 9.18 -10.18
CA LYS A 336 10.90 10.31 -11.12
C LYS A 336 10.28 9.96 -12.48
N ASP A 337 10.49 8.73 -12.95
CA ASP A 337 10.14 8.32 -14.32
C ASP A 337 8.65 8.03 -14.52
N TRP A 338 7.86 7.99 -13.43
CA TRP A 338 6.45 7.59 -13.44
C TRP A 338 5.59 8.32 -12.41
N VAL A 339 4.28 8.30 -12.66
CA VAL A 339 3.22 8.86 -11.81
C VAL A 339 2.20 7.78 -11.44
N GLU A 340 1.42 8.04 -10.40
CA GLU A 340 0.37 7.17 -9.88
C GLU A 340 -1.01 7.75 -10.23
N LEU A 341 -1.81 7.03 -11.02
CA LEU A 341 -3.25 7.30 -11.12
C LEU A 341 -3.94 6.50 -10.00
N VAL A 342 -4.63 7.19 -9.10
CA VAL A 342 -5.18 6.57 -7.89
C VAL A 342 -6.68 6.33 -8.07
N LEU A 343 -7.10 5.07 -8.02
CA LEU A 343 -8.51 4.67 -8.10
C LEU A 343 -8.94 4.04 -6.78
N GLY A 344 -9.65 4.83 -5.97
CA GLY A 344 -10.10 4.43 -4.63
C GLY A 344 -8.93 4.15 -3.68
N LYS A 345 -8.51 2.88 -3.59
CA LYS A 345 -7.36 2.43 -2.78
C LYS A 345 -6.20 1.86 -3.62
N GLN A 346 -6.39 1.67 -4.91
CA GLN A 346 -5.39 1.14 -5.83
C GLN A 346 -4.63 2.29 -6.49
N SER A 347 -3.35 2.11 -6.76
CA SER A 347 -2.51 3.09 -7.46
C SER A 347 -1.92 2.44 -8.70
N TYR A 348 -2.19 3.01 -9.86
CA TYR A 348 -1.78 2.49 -11.15
C TYR A 348 -0.57 3.25 -11.67
N LYS A 349 0.47 2.54 -12.12
CA LYS A 349 1.67 3.15 -12.71
C LYS A 349 1.36 3.67 -14.10
N LEU A 350 1.64 4.95 -14.33
CA LEU A 350 1.73 5.55 -15.66
C LEU A 350 3.13 6.15 -15.84
N ASP A 351 3.82 5.81 -16.92
CA ASP A 351 5.13 6.42 -17.21
C ASP A 351 4.96 7.92 -17.48
N ARG A 352 5.83 8.76 -16.91
CA ARG A 352 5.72 10.23 -16.96
C ARG A 352 5.80 10.78 -18.39
N LYS A 353 6.35 10.01 -19.34
CA LYS A 353 6.34 10.35 -20.78
C LYS A 353 4.93 10.34 -21.39
N ALA A 354 4.00 9.53 -20.86
CA ALA A 354 2.62 9.48 -21.30
C ALA A 354 1.79 10.69 -20.78
N THR A 355 2.29 11.42 -19.78
CA THR A 355 1.61 12.63 -19.27
C THR A 355 1.85 13.88 -20.12
N ASN A 356 2.46 13.76 -21.31
CA ASN A 356 2.88 14.89 -22.15
C ASN A 356 1.72 15.72 -22.74
N PHE A 357 0.47 15.29 -22.60
CA PHE A 357 -0.71 16.13 -22.85
C PHE A 357 -0.70 17.34 -21.91
N SER A 358 -0.74 18.55 -22.45
CA SER A 358 -0.58 19.80 -21.68
C SER A 358 -1.49 19.93 -20.45
N TYR A 359 -2.72 19.43 -20.54
CA TYR A 359 -3.71 19.41 -19.44
C TYR A 359 -3.34 18.42 -18.32
N VAL A 360 -2.81 17.25 -18.68
CA VAL A 360 -2.39 16.20 -17.74
C VAL A 360 -1.05 16.57 -17.10
N LYS A 361 -0.11 17.10 -17.90
CA LYS A 361 1.20 17.57 -17.45
C LYS A 361 1.08 18.57 -16.29
N LYS A 362 0.19 19.57 -16.41
CA LYS A 362 -0.10 20.57 -15.37
C LYS A 362 -0.48 19.98 -14.01
N ARG A 363 -1.07 18.78 -13.96
CA ARG A 363 -1.43 18.10 -12.70
C ARG A 363 -0.22 17.51 -11.96
N PHE A 364 0.94 17.44 -12.63
CA PHE A 364 2.18 16.85 -12.15
C PHE A 364 3.36 17.85 -12.14
N GLU A 365 3.09 19.16 -12.26
CA GLU A 365 4.10 20.23 -12.26
C GLU A 365 4.61 20.58 -10.84
N ASP A 366 3.79 20.43 -9.80
CA ASP A 366 4.12 20.77 -8.40
C ASP A 366 4.90 19.67 -7.64
N ASP A 367 5.74 18.89 -8.34
CA ASP A 367 6.31 17.61 -7.88
C ASP A 367 5.25 16.57 -7.40
N THR A 368 3.97 16.86 -7.64
CA THR A 368 2.87 15.92 -7.43
C THR A 368 3.09 14.68 -8.28
N ARG A 369 2.95 13.52 -7.63
CA ARG A 369 3.13 12.20 -8.26
C ARG A 369 1.86 11.36 -8.26
N LYS A 370 0.83 11.77 -7.52
CA LYS A 370 -0.48 11.11 -7.45
C LYS A 370 -1.52 11.98 -8.14
N PHE A 371 -2.42 11.35 -8.87
CA PHE A 371 -3.60 11.97 -9.46
C PHE A 371 -4.82 11.09 -9.13
N ASP A 372 -5.68 11.60 -8.25
CA ASP A 372 -6.87 10.88 -7.81
C ASP A 372 -7.94 10.90 -8.90
N MET A 373 -8.35 9.71 -9.35
CA MET A 373 -9.42 9.53 -10.33
C MET A 373 -10.79 9.77 -9.68
N PRO A 374 -11.81 10.21 -10.43
CA PRO A 374 -13.16 10.36 -9.90
C PRO A 374 -13.68 9.05 -9.30
N SER A 375 -14.39 9.12 -8.18
CA SER A 375 -14.81 7.92 -7.41
C SER A 375 -15.83 7.02 -8.12
N TRP A 376 -16.37 7.47 -9.24
CA TRP A 376 -17.29 6.72 -10.10
C TRP A 376 -16.59 5.99 -11.26
N THR A 377 -15.32 6.30 -11.53
CA THR A 377 -14.56 5.71 -12.63
C THR A 377 -14.35 4.20 -12.38
N GLU A 378 -14.63 3.37 -13.38
CA GLU A 378 -14.39 1.94 -13.31
C GLU A 378 -12.98 1.57 -13.80
N VAL A 379 -12.53 0.35 -13.50
CA VAL A 379 -11.18 -0.13 -13.90
C VAL A 379 -11.03 -0.14 -15.43
N GLU A 380 -12.07 -0.52 -16.18
CA GLU A 380 -12.02 -0.51 -17.66
C GLU A 380 -12.00 0.92 -18.24
N THR A 381 -12.70 1.87 -17.64
CA THR A 381 -12.61 3.29 -18.03
C THR A 381 -11.22 3.86 -17.73
N LEU A 382 -10.62 3.49 -16.59
CA LEU A 382 -9.24 3.85 -16.27
C LEU A 382 -8.24 3.22 -17.25
N LYS A 383 -8.42 1.94 -17.59
CA LYS A 383 -7.61 1.22 -18.59
C LYS A 383 -7.69 1.90 -19.95
N SER A 384 -8.88 2.25 -20.41
CA SER A 384 -9.12 3.01 -21.65
C SER A 384 -8.47 4.39 -21.60
N PHE A 385 -8.55 5.10 -20.47
CA PHE A 385 -7.87 6.38 -20.27
C PHE A 385 -6.34 6.25 -20.26
N MET A 386 -5.78 5.20 -19.66
CA MET A 386 -4.33 4.95 -19.68
C MET A 386 -3.85 4.52 -21.08
N SER A 387 -4.65 3.73 -21.82
CA SER A 387 -4.40 3.44 -23.24
C SER A 387 -4.39 4.73 -24.06
N PHE A 388 -5.36 5.63 -23.83
CA PHE A 388 -5.35 6.95 -24.46
C PHE A 388 -4.09 7.76 -24.15
N LEU A 389 -3.64 7.81 -22.89
CA LEU A 389 -2.45 8.57 -22.51
C LEU A 389 -1.15 7.98 -23.08
N THR A 390 -1.08 6.66 -23.29
CA THR A 390 0.11 5.96 -23.79
C THR A 390 0.15 5.84 -25.31
N GLN A 391 -1.00 5.62 -25.97
CA GLN A 391 -1.12 5.32 -27.40
C GLN A 391 -1.89 6.37 -28.21
N GLY A 392 -2.58 7.32 -27.56
CA GLY A 392 -3.44 8.32 -28.23
C GLY A 392 -4.81 7.78 -28.68
N ARG A 393 -5.14 6.52 -28.36
CA ARG A 393 -6.38 5.81 -28.70
C ARG A 393 -6.77 4.84 -27.58
N TRP A 394 -7.95 4.26 -27.64
CA TRP A 394 -8.39 3.20 -26.73
C TRP A 394 -9.31 2.22 -27.44
N ASP A 395 -9.43 1.03 -26.85
CA ASP A 395 -10.16 -0.11 -27.39
C ASP A 395 -11.61 -0.17 -26.88
N PRO A 396 -12.49 -0.92 -27.56
CA PRO A 396 -12.24 -1.57 -28.86
C PRO A 396 -12.20 -0.56 -30.01
N ASP A 397 -11.61 -0.97 -31.14
CA ASP A 397 -11.62 -0.18 -32.37
C ASP A 397 -13.04 -0.13 -32.97
N LEU A 398 -13.35 0.99 -33.64
CA LEU A 398 -14.66 1.19 -34.25
C LEU A 398 -14.88 0.36 -35.52
N SER A 399 -13.84 -0.25 -36.08
CA SER A 399 -13.90 -0.97 -37.36
C SER A 399 -14.97 -2.08 -37.38
N GLU A 400 -15.27 -2.69 -36.23
CA GLU A 400 -16.31 -3.72 -36.11
C GLU A 400 -17.75 -3.16 -36.14
N THR A 401 -17.96 -1.87 -35.85
CA THR A 401 -19.29 -1.26 -35.70
C THR A 401 -19.81 -0.53 -36.95
N GLN A 402 -19.30 -0.89 -38.15
CA GLN A 402 -19.47 -0.14 -39.42
C GLN A 402 -19.52 -1.08 -40.65
N ASN A 403 -20.53 -1.22 -41.53
CA ASN A 403 -21.84 -0.61 -41.84
C ASN A 403 -21.89 0.63 -42.81
N GLY A 404 -20.82 1.42 -42.98
CA GLY A 404 -20.76 2.57 -43.92
C GLY A 404 -21.71 3.78 -43.70
N THR A 405 -22.61 3.77 -42.71
CA THR A 405 -23.52 4.90 -42.41
C THR A 405 -22.93 5.89 -41.40
N LYS A 406 -23.55 7.06 -41.19
CA LYS A 406 -23.12 8.04 -40.18
C LYS A 406 -24.21 8.30 -39.14
N GLY A 407 -23.80 8.69 -37.95
CA GLY A 407 -24.69 9.00 -36.82
C GLY A 407 -24.62 7.95 -35.71
N PRO A 408 -25.33 8.17 -34.59
CA PRO A 408 -25.31 7.28 -33.43
C PRO A 408 -25.71 5.83 -33.73
N ALA A 409 -25.34 4.94 -32.82
CA ALA A 409 -25.57 3.51 -32.96
C ALA A 409 -27.06 3.17 -33.12
N LEU A 410 -27.39 2.37 -34.13
CA LEU A 410 -28.68 1.69 -34.21
C LEU A 410 -28.71 0.50 -33.23
N LEU A 411 -29.74 0.40 -32.41
CA LEU A 411 -29.95 -0.76 -31.52
C LEU A 411 -30.31 -1.99 -32.35
N LEU A 412 -29.49 -3.03 -32.25
CA LEU A 412 -29.80 -4.36 -32.77
C LEU A 412 -30.36 -5.25 -31.65
N LYS A 413 -30.54 -6.54 -31.95
CA LYS A 413 -30.93 -7.52 -30.92
C LYS A 413 -29.84 -7.59 -29.85
N TYR A 414 -30.22 -7.35 -28.60
CA TYR A 414 -29.34 -7.44 -27.43
C TYR A 414 -28.58 -8.76 -27.36
N SER A 415 -27.29 -8.69 -27.01
CA SER A 415 -26.43 -9.83 -26.73
C SER A 415 -25.72 -9.65 -25.39
N HIS A 416 -25.91 -10.61 -24.49
CA HIS A 416 -25.29 -10.61 -23.15
C HIS A 416 -23.77 -10.82 -23.14
N ASN A 417 -23.20 -11.25 -24.28
CA ASN A 417 -21.75 -11.42 -24.47
C ASN A 417 -21.16 -10.41 -25.48
N ALA A 418 -21.93 -9.39 -25.89
CA ALA A 418 -21.35 -8.31 -26.67
C ALA A 418 -20.46 -7.44 -25.80
N GLU A 419 -19.38 -6.92 -26.37
CA GLU A 419 -18.62 -5.82 -25.79
C GLU A 419 -19.51 -4.58 -25.62
N THR A 420 -19.09 -3.66 -24.75
CA THR A 420 -19.86 -2.46 -24.38
C THR A 420 -19.20 -1.15 -24.85
N PRO A 421 -18.88 -1.01 -26.16
CA PRO A 421 -18.09 0.12 -26.65
C PRO A 421 -18.81 1.46 -26.54
N VAL A 422 -20.14 1.52 -26.73
CA VAL A 422 -20.89 2.78 -26.60
C VAL A 422 -20.89 3.22 -25.14
N GLN A 423 -21.09 2.31 -24.18
CA GLN A 423 -20.98 2.62 -22.75
C GLN A 423 -19.56 3.06 -22.35
N ASN A 424 -18.51 2.41 -22.86
CA ASN A 424 -17.13 2.83 -22.59
C ASN A 424 -16.83 4.23 -23.15
N ASP A 425 -17.32 4.53 -24.36
CA ASP A 425 -17.16 5.86 -24.96
C ASP A 425 -18.01 6.95 -24.26
N ILE A 426 -19.16 6.60 -23.68
CA ILE A 426 -19.91 7.48 -22.77
C ILE A 426 -19.09 7.78 -21.51
N ALA A 427 -18.55 6.74 -20.86
CA ALA A 427 -17.73 6.88 -19.65
C ALA A 427 -16.45 7.69 -19.91
N MET A 428 -15.78 7.47 -21.06
CA MET A 428 -14.62 8.26 -21.49
C MET A 428 -14.99 9.72 -21.80
N TYR A 429 -16.14 9.98 -22.42
CA TYR A 429 -16.63 11.35 -22.61
C TYR A 429 -16.86 12.06 -21.27
N GLN A 430 -17.55 11.39 -20.34
CA GLN A 430 -17.81 11.86 -18.98
C GLN A 430 -16.52 12.09 -18.18
N LEU A 431 -15.51 11.24 -18.37
CA LEU A 431 -14.20 11.40 -17.74
C LEU A 431 -13.46 12.61 -18.31
N GLY A 432 -13.51 12.80 -19.64
CA GLY A 432 -12.98 13.99 -20.31
C GLY A 432 -13.61 15.29 -19.81
N VAL A 433 -14.92 15.30 -19.55
CA VAL A 433 -15.63 16.42 -18.91
C VAL A 433 -15.19 16.60 -17.46
N CYS A 434 -15.14 15.53 -16.67
CA CYS A 434 -14.86 15.59 -15.23
C CYS A 434 -13.40 16.01 -14.91
N LEU A 435 -12.45 15.64 -15.77
CA LEU A 435 -11.03 15.97 -15.60
C LEU A 435 -10.58 17.27 -16.30
N ASP A 436 -11.46 17.89 -17.11
CA ASP A 436 -11.18 19.00 -18.02
C ASP A 436 -10.09 18.63 -19.07
N ILE A 437 -10.29 17.50 -19.76
CA ILE A 437 -9.41 16.98 -20.81
C ILE A 437 -10.17 16.94 -22.14
N GLU A 438 -10.28 18.11 -22.76
CA GLU A 438 -10.97 18.34 -24.04
C GLU A 438 -10.59 17.35 -25.18
N PRO A 439 -9.32 16.91 -25.35
CA PRO A 439 -9.01 15.86 -26.34
C PRO A 439 -9.77 14.54 -26.12
N VAL A 440 -9.91 14.09 -24.87
CA VAL A 440 -10.66 12.87 -24.52
C VAL A 440 -12.14 13.06 -24.83
N LYS A 441 -12.72 14.18 -24.36
CA LYS A 441 -14.12 14.55 -24.62
C LYS A 441 -14.42 14.54 -26.13
N ARG A 442 -13.54 15.15 -26.93
CA ARG A 442 -13.70 15.25 -28.39
C ARG A 442 -13.57 13.90 -29.11
N ILE A 443 -12.58 13.09 -28.76
CA ILE A 443 -12.39 11.78 -29.39
C ILE A 443 -13.53 10.85 -29.03
N ALA A 444 -13.93 10.79 -27.75
CA ALA A 444 -15.08 10.01 -27.30
C ALA A 444 -16.37 10.42 -28.02
N HIS A 445 -16.65 11.72 -28.15
CA HIS A 445 -17.80 12.18 -28.93
C HIS A 445 -17.73 11.81 -30.42
N SER A 446 -16.53 11.89 -31.02
CA SER A 446 -16.34 11.44 -32.41
C SER A 446 -16.58 9.95 -32.55
N ARG A 447 -16.19 9.14 -31.56
CA ARG A 447 -16.42 7.69 -31.55
C ARG A 447 -17.92 7.37 -31.41
N LEU A 448 -18.60 8.03 -30.47
CA LEU A 448 -20.05 7.93 -30.29
C LEU A 448 -20.87 8.27 -31.56
N VAL A 449 -20.42 9.21 -32.39
CA VAL A 449 -21.07 9.58 -33.67
C VAL A 449 -20.73 8.62 -34.83
N ASN A 450 -19.73 7.75 -34.65
CA ASN A 450 -19.24 6.80 -35.65
C ASN A 450 -19.61 5.33 -35.35
N HIS A 451 -20.12 5.00 -34.16
CA HIS A 451 -20.81 3.72 -33.93
C HIS A 451 -22.08 3.67 -34.76
N GLN A 452 -22.20 2.72 -35.69
CA GLN A 452 -23.33 2.71 -36.62
C GLN A 452 -24.42 1.73 -36.18
N PHE A 453 -24.04 0.70 -35.42
CA PHE A 453 -24.91 -0.23 -34.72
C PHE A 453 -24.29 -0.69 -33.39
N THR A 454 -25.11 -1.22 -32.48
CA THR A 454 -24.64 -1.90 -31.26
C THR A 454 -25.59 -3.04 -30.84
N HIS A 455 -25.03 -4.02 -30.12
CA HIS A 455 -25.75 -5.11 -29.45
C HIS A 455 -25.89 -4.90 -27.94
N GLU A 456 -25.44 -3.75 -27.43
CA GLU A 456 -25.56 -3.33 -26.03
C GLU A 456 -27.01 -3.15 -25.58
N SER A 457 -27.21 -3.17 -24.25
CA SER A 457 -28.49 -2.83 -23.63
C SER A 457 -28.80 -1.36 -23.84
N GLY A 458 -29.88 -1.06 -24.58
CA GLY A 458 -30.34 0.31 -24.77
C GLY A 458 -30.73 0.99 -23.45
N HIS A 459 -31.20 0.22 -22.47
CA HIS A 459 -31.42 0.71 -21.11
C HIS A 459 -30.11 1.19 -20.47
N ASP A 460 -29.04 0.40 -20.55
CA ASP A 460 -27.77 0.72 -19.91
C ASP A 460 -27.03 1.87 -20.61
N ILE A 461 -27.16 2.02 -21.93
CA ILE A 461 -26.70 3.23 -22.65
C ILE A 461 -27.37 4.49 -22.11
N VAL A 462 -28.69 4.47 -21.90
CA VAL A 462 -29.40 5.64 -21.36
C VAL A 462 -29.10 5.84 -19.87
N ARG A 463 -28.93 4.76 -19.10
CA ARG A 463 -28.50 4.80 -17.70
C ARG A 463 -27.12 5.45 -17.55
N ALA A 464 -26.16 5.06 -18.38
CA ALA A 464 -24.81 5.66 -18.40
C ALA A 464 -24.85 7.18 -18.63
N ILE A 465 -25.78 7.67 -19.46
CA ILE A 465 -25.90 9.11 -19.76
C ILE A 465 -26.62 9.87 -18.64
N TYR A 466 -27.76 9.38 -18.15
CA TYR A 466 -28.64 10.15 -17.26
C TYR A 466 -28.57 9.76 -15.78
N SER A 467 -28.15 8.55 -15.44
CA SER A 467 -28.15 8.01 -14.06
C SER A 467 -26.76 7.82 -13.47
N ASP A 468 -25.75 7.57 -14.31
CA ASP A 468 -24.39 7.35 -13.83
C ASP A 468 -23.64 8.70 -13.73
N PRO A 469 -22.76 8.92 -12.73
CA PRO A 469 -22.06 10.20 -12.56
C PRO A 469 -21.06 10.48 -13.71
N PRO A 470 -20.71 11.75 -13.98
CA PRO A 470 -21.04 12.97 -13.23
C PRO A 470 -22.44 13.51 -13.52
N HIS A 471 -22.94 14.37 -12.63
CA HIS A 471 -24.24 15.02 -12.75
C HIS A 471 -24.15 16.54 -12.62
N PRO A 472 -24.99 17.31 -13.34
CA PRO A 472 -25.90 16.87 -14.40
C PRO A 472 -25.14 16.43 -15.68
N PRO A 473 -25.78 15.67 -16.59
CA PRO A 473 -25.16 15.29 -17.85
C PRO A 473 -24.84 16.49 -18.75
N ASP A 474 -23.67 16.47 -19.37
CA ASP A 474 -23.19 17.50 -20.31
C ASP A 474 -24.10 17.58 -21.55
N GLU A 475 -24.38 18.81 -22.02
CA GLU A 475 -25.32 19.05 -23.11
C GLU A 475 -24.89 18.44 -24.45
N GLY A 476 -23.58 18.25 -24.69
CA GLY A 476 -23.09 17.52 -25.86
C GLY A 476 -23.51 16.06 -25.85
N LEU A 477 -23.40 15.39 -24.70
CA LEU A 477 -23.84 14.01 -24.52
C LEU A 477 -25.37 13.88 -24.62
N ARG A 478 -26.13 14.84 -24.05
CA ARG A 478 -27.59 14.93 -24.23
C ARG A 478 -27.99 15.16 -25.69
N SER A 479 -27.23 15.97 -26.42
CA SER A 479 -27.45 16.21 -27.85
C SER A 479 -27.15 14.99 -28.71
N TRP A 480 -26.17 14.18 -28.32
CA TRP A 480 -25.96 12.86 -28.90
C TRP A 480 -27.13 11.91 -28.56
N ALA A 481 -27.59 11.88 -27.31
CA ALA A 481 -28.68 11.01 -26.86
C ALA A 481 -29.99 11.26 -27.64
N ARG A 482 -30.35 12.53 -27.90
CA ARG A 482 -31.51 12.88 -28.75
C ARG A 482 -31.41 12.25 -30.15
N LYS A 483 -30.27 12.42 -30.82
CA LYS A 483 -29.98 11.81 -32.12
C LYS A 483 -29.93 10.28 -32.07
N PHE A 484 -29.54 9.71 -30.94
CA PHE A 484 -29.58 8.27 -30.71
C PHE A 484 -31.02 7.76 -30.60
N PHE A 485 -31.94 8.49 -29.97
CA PHE A 485 -33.37 8.14 -29.96
C PHE A 485 -34.03 8.28 -31.35
N GLU A 486 -33.65 9.31 -32.11
CA GLU A 486 -34.09 9.57 -33.50
C GLU A 486 -33.55 8.54 -34.52
N ARG A 487 -32.49 7.79 -34.16
CA ARG A 487 -31.87 6.80 -35.05
C ARG A 487 -32.83 5.67 -35.34
N HIS A 488 -32.96 5.31 -36.61
CA HIS A 488 -33.87 4.28 -37.09
C HIS A 488 -33.24 3.47 -38.22
N SER A 489 -33.72 2.24 -38.41
CA SER A 489 -33.36 1.40 -39.56
C SER A 489 -34.19 1.78 -40.79
N THR A 490 -33.75 1.38 -41.99
CA THR A 490 -34.53 1.61 -43.21
C THR A 490 -35.92 0.96 -43.08
N PRO A 491 -37.02 1.73 -43.17
CA PRO A 491 -38.36 1.17 -43.04
C PRO A 491 -38.66 0.21 -44.20
N LYS A 492 -39.39 -0.86 -43.92
CA LYS A 492 -40.00 -1.67 -45.00
C LYS A 492 -41.19 -0.91 -45.59
N SER A 493 -41.59 -1.28 -46.81
CA SER A 493 -42.77 -0.68 -47.47
C SER A 493 -43.99 -0.72 -46.54
N GLY A 494 -44.56 0.45 -46.26
CA GLY A 494 -45.70 0.64 -45.35
C GLY A 494 -45.36 0.90 -43.88
N GLN A 495 -44.10 0.84 -43.45
CA GLN A 495 -43.68 1.22 -42.09
C GLN A 495 -43.25 2.70 -42.02
N LYS A 496 -43.47 3.37 -40.89
CA LYS A 496 -42.91 4.70 -40.61
C LYS A 496 -41.55 4.56 -39.91
N PRO A 497 -40.58 5.48 -40.11
CA PRO A 497 -39.34 5.53 -39.34
C PRO A 497 -39.47 5.48 -37.82
N ILE A 498 -40.54 6.05 -37.27
CA ILE A 498 -40.79 5.97 -35.83
C ILE A 498 -40.96 4.50 -35.38
N ASP A 499 -41.57 3.64 -36.19
CA ASP A 499 -41.82 2.22 -35.87
C ASP A 499 -40.53 1.39 -35.79
N CYS A 500 -39.45 1.86 -36.42
CA CYS A 500 -38.15 1.20 -36.50
C CYS A 500 -37.02 2.04 -35.87
N SER A 501 -37.38 2.98 -35.00
CA SER A 501 -36.47 3.84 -34.23
C SER A 501 -35.97 3.19 -32.94
N ASN A 502 -34.78 3.60 -32.49
CA ASN A 502 -34.25 3.27 -31.17
C ASN A 502 -35.21 3.69 -30.05
N TRP A 503 -35.90 4.83 -30.19
CA TRP A 503 -36.96 5.23 -29.27
C TRP A 503 -38.05 4.16 -29.14
N LYS A 504 -38.54 3.62 -30.27
CA LYS A 504 -39.57 2.57 -30.26
C LYS A 504 -39.06 1.25 -29.70
N VAL A 505 -37.80 0.89 -29.93
CA VAL A 505 -37.15 -0.26 -29.29
C VAL A 505 -37.15 -0.08 -27.77
N LEU A 506 -36.71 1.08 -27.26
CA LEU A 506 -36.71 1.40 -25.82
C LEU A 506 -38.12 1.48 -25.21
N GLN A 507 -39.11 2.00 -25.94
CA GLN A 507 -40.51 2.00 -25.49
C GLN A 507 -41.03 0.58 -25.22
N ASN A 508 -40.57 -0.43 -25.97
CA ASN A 508 -41.00 -1.82 -25.80
C ASN A 508 -40.15 -2.59 -24.77
N ASP A 509 -39.09 -1.99 -24.23
CA ASP A 509 -38.21 -2.59 -23.24
C ASP A 509 -38.78 -2.38 -21.82
N ILE A 510 -39.16 -3.49 -21.17
CA ILE A 510 -39.73 -3.50 -19.81
C ILE A 510 -38.72 -2.98 -18.78
N VAL A 511 -37.42 -3.26 -18.96
CA VAL A 511 -36.35 -2.78 -18.07
C VAL A 511 -36.19 -1.28 -18.24
N PHE A 512 -36.28 -0.77 -19.48
CA PHE A 512 -36.28 0.67 -19.73
C PHE A 512 -37.47 1.38 -19.09
N GLN A 513 -38.69 0.87 -19.26
CA GLN A 513 -39.90 1.48 -18.68
C GLN A 513 -39.91 1.47 -17.14
N SER A 514 -39.44 0.38 -16.53
CA SER A 514 -39.35 0.24 -15.07
C SER A 514 -38.11 0.89 -14.45
N GLY A 515 -37.16 1.32 -15.30
CA GLY A 515 -35.86 1.86 -14.90
C GLY A 515 -35.93 3.11 -14.02
N TYR A 516 -35.09 3.13 -12.98
CA TYR A 516 -34.95 4.28 -12.10
C TYR A 516 -33.86 5.24 -12.62
N PHE A 517 -34.29 6.39 -13.15
CA PHE A 517 -33.41 7.44 -13.67
C PHE A 517 -33.18 8.62 -12.69
N GLY A 518 -33.40 8.37 -11.39
CA GLY A 518 -33.09 9.33 -10.31
C GLY A 518 -33.68 10.73 -10.50
N SER A 519 -32.92 11.74 -10.05
CA SER A 519 -33.27 13.16 -10.20
C SER A 519 -33.29 13.64 -11.65
N ASN A 520 -32.61 12.93 -12.56
CA ASN A 520 -32.42 13.36 -13.94
C ASN A 520 -33.52 12.84 -14.89
N LYS A 521 -34.50 12.09 -14.38
CA LYS A 521 -35.68 11.62 -15.13
C LYS A 521 -36.42 12.75 -15.85
N THR A 522 -36.43 13.97 -15.32
CA THR A 522 -37.02 15.16 -15.98
C THR A 522 -36.24 15.59 -17.23
N MET A 523 -34.90 15.51 -17.21
CA MET A 523 -34.06 15.77 -18.38
C MET A 523 -34.25 14.69 -19.44
N LEU A 524 -34.23 13.42 -19.05
CA LEU A 524 -34.49 12.28 -19.95
C LEU A 524 -35.85 12.42 -20.63
N ASN A 525 -36.94 12.61 -19.87
CA ASN A 525 -38.28 12.81 -20.44
C ASN A 525 -38.35 14.00 -21.41
N THR A 526 -37.61 15.08 -21.13
CA THR A 526 -37.54 16.27 -22.01
C THR A 526 -36.84 15.95 -23.32
N ASP A 527 -35.76 15.18 -23.29
CA ASP A 527 -34.98 14.83 -24.47
C ASP A 527 -35.62 13.69 -25.29
N LEU A 528 -36.34 12.77 -24.65
CA LEU A 528 -37.22 11.79 -25.31
C LEU A 528 -38.35 12.48 -26.08
N ARG A 529 -39.07 13.42 -25.46
CA ARG A 529 -40.15 14.15 -26.14
C ARG A 529 -39.65 14.92 -27.37
N LYS A 530 -38.46 15.54 -27.29
CA LYS A 530 -37.84 16.22 -28.44
C LYS A 530 -37.54 15.25 -29.59
N ALA A 531 -37.05 14.04 -29.29
CA ALA A 531 -36.76 13.03 -30.29
C ALA A 531 -38.05 12.50 -30.95
N GLU A 532 -39.11 12.31 -30.17
CA GLU A 532 -40.45 11.93 -30.65
C GLU A 532 -41.03 13.02 -31.59
N GLU A 533 -41.02 14.29 -31.16
CA GLU A 533 -41.41 15.45 -31.98
C GLU A 533 -40.58 15.58 -33.27
N ALA A 534 -39.33 15.10 -33.30
CA ALA A 534 -38.48 15.11 -34.49
C ALA A 534 -38.78 13.94 -35.43
N LEU A 535 -39.05 12.75 -34.89
CA LEU A 535 -39.47 11.56 -35.63
C LEU A 535 -40.82 11.77 -36.32
N ASP A 536 -41.79 12.39 -35.64
CA ASP A 536 -43.10 12.71 -36.21
C ASP A 536 -42.99 13.68 -37.40
N LYS A 537 -42.22 14.78 -37.24
CA LYS A 537 -41.95 15.73 -38.33
C LYS A 537 -41.23 15.08 -39.50
N ALA A 538 -40.33 14.13 -39.25
CA ALA A 538 -39.68 13.37 -40.30
C ALA A 538 -40.70 12.49 -41.05
N ALA A 539 -41.57 11.77 -40.31
CA ALA A 539 -42.63 10.94 -40.87
C ALA A 539 -43.61 11.72 -41.75
N GLU A 540 -44.10 12.88 -41.29
CA GLU A 540 -44.93 13.79 -42.08
C GLU A 540 -44.24 14.24 -43.38
N LYS A 541 -42.95 14.57 -43.29
CA LYS A 541 -42.16 15.00 -44.45
C LYS A 541 -42.06 13.91 -45.53
N MET A 542 -41.72 12.67 -45.18
CA MET A 542 -41.60 11.62 -46.21
C MET A 542 -42.96 11.19 -46.76
N GLU A 543 -44.03 11.23 -45.97
CA GLU A 543 -45.39 10.99 -46.46
C GLU A 543 -45.82 12.07 -47.49
N LYS A 544 -45.36 13.31 -47.30
CA LYS A 544 -45.52 14.39 -48.28
C LYS A 544 -44.67 14.14 -49.55
N GLU A 545 -43.38 13.85 -49.41
CA GLU A 545 -42.47 13.54 -50.53
C GLU A 545 -42.95 12.30 -51.33
N LYS A 546 -43.52 11.30 -50.65
CA LYS A 546 -44.14 10.13 -51.26
C LYS A 546 -45.35 10.53 -52.11
N LYS A 547 -46.29 11.33 -51.58
CA LYS A 547 -47.45 11.83 -52.34
C LYS A 547 -47.05 12.69 -53.53
N GLU A 548 -46.01 13.52 -53.37
CA GLU A 548 -45.45 14.33 -54.46
C GLU A 548 -44.83 13.44 -55.56
N SER A 549 -44.14 12.35 -55.20
CA SER A 549 -43.56 11.40 -56.19
C SER A 549 -44.60 10.48 -56.86
N GLU A 550 -45.62 10.01 -56.14
CA GLU A 550 -46.75 9.26 -56.70
C GLU A 550 -47.57 10.13 -57.67
N GLY A 551 -47.83 11.40 -57.31
CA GLY A 551 -48.48 12.37 -58.20
C GLY A 551 -47.67 12.65 -59.47
N ALA A 552 -46.35 12.80 -59.35
CA ALA A 552 -45.45 13.00 -60.50
C ALA A 552 -45.45 11.80 -61.47
N HIS A 553 -45.52 10.57 -60.95
CA HIS A 553 -45.62 9.36 -61.77
C HIS A 553 -46.95 9.26 -62.53
N ILE A 554 -48.07 9.67 -61.93
CA ILE A 554 -49.36 9.73 -62.61
C ILE A 554 -49.30 10.74 -63.77
N CYS A 555 -48.73 11.94 -63.54
CA CYS A 555 -48.58 12.93 -64.60
C CYS A 555 -47.65 12.48 -65.74
N THR A 556 -46.57 11.74 -65.47
CA THR A 556 -45.71 11.20 -66.54
C THR A 556 -46.39 10.10 -67.35
N ALA A 557 -47.15 9.20 -66.71
CA ALA A 557 -47.89 8.14 -67.39
C ALA A 557 -48.91 8.71 -68.41
N TYR A 558 -49.62 9.79 -68.05
CA TYR A 558 -50.56 10.48 -68.95
C TYR A 558 -49.86 11.21 -70.11
N CYS A 559 -48.64 11.73 -69.92
CA CYS A 559 -47.88 12.33 -71.02
C CYS A 559 -47.37 11.29 -72.04
N THR A 560 -47.05 10.07 -71.62
CA THR A 560 -46.58 9.00 -72.52
C THR A 560 -47.68 8.30 -73.31
N SER A 561 -48.96 8.42 -72.93
CA SER A 561 -50.09 7.84 -73.67
C SER A 561 -50.65 8.74 -74.78
N ALA A 562 -50.18 9.98 -74.89
CA ALA A 562 -50.54 10.89 -75.97
C ALA A 562 -49.77 10.51 -77.26
N ASN A 563 -50.36 9.62 -78.07
CA ASN A 563 -49.90 9.34 -79.43
C ASN A 563 -49.64 10.65 -80.18
N CYS A 564 -48.39 10.93 -80.52
CA CYS A 564 -48.06 11.86 -81.60
C CYS A 564 -48.34 11.14 -82.93
N PRO A 565 -49.30 11.59 -83.75
CA PRO A 565 -49.41 11.10 -85.11
C PRO A 565 -48.27 11.72 -85.93
N HIS A 566 -47.55 10.87 -86.66
CA HIS A 566 -46.60 11.25 -87.69
C HIS A 566 -47.20 11.04 -89.08
#